data_AF-A0A414B4K3-F1
#
_entry.id   AF-A0A414B4K3-F1
#
_cell.length_a   1.000
_cell.length_b   1.000
_cell.length_c   1.000
_cell.angle_alpha   90.00
_cell.angle_beta   90.00
_cell.angle_gamma   90.00
#
_symmetry.space_group_name_H-M   'P 1'
#
loop_
_entity.id
_entity.type
_entity.pdbx_description
1 polymer ?
#
loop_
_entity_poly.entity_id
_entity_poly.type
_entity_poly.pdbx_seq_one_letter_code
_entity_poly.pdbx_strand_id
1 'polypeptide(L)'
;MSMILGYIKEREISFLFFLLLVLLVIVLWNLYKKEKKRAEAAELSVAGERKYYGAFVKERKDFFIYFRKEDLRILYISPNFQHITGIASKLMYEDIEVLNTLYTHTTRRRIQGKINDWDKRDSLEFECDYKKEAVIY
;
A
#
# COMPACT_ATOMS: atom_id res chain seq x y z
N MET A 1 -14.88 -35.68 -49.21
CA MET A 1 -15.13 -34.21 -49.12
C MET A 1 -15.58 -33.76 -47.72
N SER A 2 -16.34 -34.56 -46.95
CA SER A 2 -16.72 -34.25 -45.56
C SER A 2 -15.53 -34.14 -44.57
N MET A 3 -14.53 -35.01 -44.71
CA MET A 3 -13.38 -35.09 -43.79
C MET A 3 -12.41 -33.90 -43.88
N ILE A 4 -12.26 -33.30 -45.06
CA ILE A 4 -11.41 -32.12 -45.28
C ILE A 4 -12.06 -30.85 -44.69
N LEU A 5 -13.40 -30.76 -44.75
CA LEU A 5 -14.16 -29.62 -44.24
C LEU A 5 -14.16 -29.56 -42.70
N GLY A 6 -14.21 -30.72 -42.02
CA GLY A 6 -14.07 -30.81 -40.56
C GLY A 6 -12.69 -30.39 -40.07
N TYR A 7 -11.64 -30.79 -40.81
CA TYR A 7 -10.25 -30.45 -40.48
C TYR A 7 -9.96 -28.94 -40.59
N ILE A 8 -10.61 -28.25 -41.52
CA ILE A 8 -10.50 -26.79 -41.67
C ILE A 8 -11.20 -26.07 -40.50
N LYS A 9 -12.41 -26.53 -40.12
CA LYS A 9 -13.19 -25.94 -39.02
C LYS A 9 -12.53 -26.09 -37.64
N GLU A 10 -11.93 -27.24 -37.34
CA GLU A 10 -11.19 -27.46 -36.08
C GLU A 10 -9.93 -26.59 -35.99
N ARG A 11 -9.27 -26.35 -37.12
CA ARG A 11 -8.08 -25.49 -37.20
C ARG A 11 -8.42 -24.02 -36.98
N GLU A 12 -9.55 -23.56 -37.50
CA GLU A 12 -10.07 -22.20 -37.26
C GLU A 12 -10.44 -21.96 -35.79
N ILE A 13 -11.09 -22.93 -35.13
CA ILE A 13 -11.42 -22.85 -33.70
C ILE A 13 -10.13 -22.81 -32.86
N SER A 14 -9.17 -23.67 -33.18
CA SER A 14 -7.87 -23.69 -32.50
C SER A 14 -7.11 -22.36 -32.68
N PHE A 15 -7.19 -21.76 -33.87
CA PHE A 15 -6.59 -20.45 -34.15
C PHE A 15 -7.26 -19.33 -33.36
N LEU A 16 -8.60 -19.32 -33.28
CA LEU A 16 -9.35 -18.35 -32.47
C LEU A 16 -9.01 -18.48 -30.99
N PHE A 17 -8.89 -19.71 -30.48
CA PHE A 17 -8.52 -19.97 -29.09
C PHE A 17 -7.09 -19.47 -28.79
N PHE A 18 -6.16 -19.71 -29.72
CA PHE A 18 -4.79 -19.21 -29.64
C PHE A 18 -4.76 -17.67 -29.64
N LEU A 19 -5.52 -17.03 -30.52
CA LEU A 19 -5.63 -15.56 -30.59
C LEU A 19 -6.17 -14.98 -29.27
N LEU A 20 -7.18 -15.61 -28.68
CA LEU A 20 -7.76 -15.19 -27.40
C LEU A 20 -6.75 -15.35 -26.25
N LEU A 21 -5.96 -16.42 -26.27
CA LEU A 21 -4.89 -16.64 -25.29
C LEU A 21 -3.79 -15.57 -25.41
N VAL A 22 -3.39 -15.20 -26.63
CA VAL A 22 -2.44 -14.11 -26.87
C VAL A 22 -2.98 -12.78 -26.35
N LEU A 23 -4.24 -12.46 -26.62
CA LEU A 23 -4.89 -11.25 -26.10
C LEU A 23 -4.93 -11.23 -24.56
N LEU A 24 -5.24 -12.37 -23.94
CA LEU A 24 -5.23 -12.50 -22.48
C LEU A 24 -3.84 -12.21 -21.90
N VAL A 25 -2.79 -12.79 -22.48
CA VAL A 25 -1.40 -12.54 -22.05
C VAL A 25 -1.04 -11.06 -22.17
N ILE A 26 -1.43 -10.38 -23.25
CA ILE A 26 -1.19 -8.94 -23.44
C ILE A 26 -1.90 -8.11 -22.35
N VAL A 27 -3.16 -8.43 -22.04
CA VAL A 27 -3.92 -7.74 -20.99
C VAL A 27 -3.27 -7.94 -19.62
N LEU A 28 -2.92 -9.17 -19.27
CA LEU A 28 -2.24 -9.48 -18.01
C LEU A 28 -0.89 -8.77 -17.89
N TRP A 29 -0.12 -8.72 -18.98
CA TRP A 29 1.16 -8.01 -19.01
C TRP A 29 1.01 -6.50 -18.80
N ASN A 30 -0.02 -5.90 -19.41
CA ASN A 30 -0.31 -4.47 -19.23
C ASN A 30 -0.75 -4.16 -17.79
N LEU A 31 -1.59 -5.03 -17.19
CA LEU A 31 -1.98 -4.90 -15.78
C LEU A 31 -0.76 -5.03 -14.85
N TYR A 32 0.10 -6.02 -15.09
CA TYR A 32 1.33 -6.21 -14.34
C TYR A 32 2.25 -4.98 -14.43
N LYS A 33 2.49 -4.46 -15.64
CA LYS A 33 3.29 -3.23 -15.83
C LYS A 33 2.70 -2.03 -15.11
N LYS A 34 1.37 -1.89 -15.12
CA LYS A 34 0.67 -0.79 -14.44
C LYS A 34 0.85 -0.87 -12.93
N GLU A 35 0.69 -2.06 -12.35
CA GLU A 35 0.91 -2.29 -10.92
C GLU A 35 2.38 -2.12 -10.53
N LYS A 36 3.31 -2.63 -11.34
CA LYS A 36 4.74 -2.44 -11.10
C LYS A 36 5.14 -0.97 -11.09
N LYS A 37 4.67 -0.18 -12.07
CA LYS A 37 4.91 1.28 -12.08
C LYS A 37 4.31 1.99 -10.88
N ARG A 38 3.14 1.56 -10.38
CA ARG A 38 2.52 2.11 -9.16
C ARG A 38 3.33 1.80 -7.91
N ALA A 39 3.86 0.59 -7.80
CA ALA A 39 4.74 0.19 -6.71
C ALA A 39 6.05 0.99 -6.74
N GLU A 40 6.69 1.08 -7.90
CA GLU A 40 7.92 1.86 -8.10
C GLU A 40 7.71 3.36 -7.78
N ALA A 41 6.59 3.94 -8.23
CA ALA A 41 6.26 5.33 -7.91
C ALA A 41 6.01 5.55 -6.41
N ALA A 42 5.36 4.59 -5.74
CA ALA A 42 5.16 4.63 -4.29
C ALA A 42 6.46 4.45 -3.49
N GLU A 43 7.40 3.64 -4.00
CA GLU A 43 8.73 3.53 -3.41
C GLU A 43 9.53 4.82 -3.60
N LEU A 44 9.49 5.42 -4.80
CA LEU A 44 10.19 6.67 -5.10
C LEU A 44 9.65 7.83 -4.26
N SER A 45 8.33 7.92 -4.08
CA SER A 45 7.67 8.96 -3.29
C SER A 45 7.94 8.86 -1.79
N VAL A 46 8.62 7.81 -1.35
CA VAL A 46 8.92 7.55 0.06
C VAL A 46 10.42 7.37 0.29
N ALA A 47 11.23 7.30 -0.77
CA ALA A 47 12.68 7.10 -0.67
C ALA A 47 13.38 8.29 0.01
N GLY A 48 12.94 9.52 -0.28
CA GLY A 48 13.47 10.73 0.35
C GLY A 48 13.15 10.78 1.84
N GLU A 49 11.89 10.49 2.17
CA GLU A 49 11.33 10.46 3.52
C GLU A 49 11.96 9.32 4.35
N ARG A 50 12.14 8.13 3.77
CA ARG A 50 12.87 7.02 4.39
C ARG A 50 14.29 7.44 4.77
N LYS A 51 15.00 8.11 3.86
CA LYS A 51 16.37 8.57 4.11
C LYS A 51 16.41 9.67 5.17
N TYR A 52 15.47 10.62 5.11
CA TYR A 52 15.37 11.71 6.05
C TYR A 52 14.99 11.22 7.45
N TYR A 53 13.84 10.57 7.60
CA TYR A 53 13.36 10.08 8.90
C TYR A 53 14.25 8.97 9.45
N GLY A 54 14.75 8.06 8.59
CA GLY A 54 15.69 7.02 9.00
C GLY A 54 16.96 7.55 9.66
N ALA A 55 17.43 8.74 9.28
CA ALA A 55 18.61 9.37 9.88
C ALA A 55 18.39 9.83 11.33
N PHE A 56 17.15 10.15 11.73
CA PHE A 56 16.83 10.72 13.05
C PHE A 56 16.14 9.74 14.02
N VAL A 57 15.96 8.50 13.59
CA VAL A 57 15.18 7.47 14.30
C VAL A 57 15.88 6.95 15.57
N LYS A 58 17.21 7.06 15.67
CA LYS A 58 17.96 6.64 16.88
C LYS A 58 17.88 7.63 18.04
N GLU A 59 17.59 8.90 17.78
CA GLU A 59 17.65 9.96 18.79
C GLU A 59 16.27 10.49 19.23
N ARG A 60 15.20 10.19 18.47
CA ARG A 60 13.84 10.68 18.76
C ARG A 60 12.96 9.67 19.49
N LYS A 61 12.08 10.18 20.36
CA LYS A 61 10.97 9.45 21.01
C LYS A 61 9.71 9.36 20.13
N ASP A 62 9.81 9.84 18.90
CA ASP A 62 8.72 9.94 17.94
C ASP A 62 8.92 8.90 16.84
N PHE A 63 7.81 8.44 16.25
CA PHE A 63 7.81 7.58 15.08
C PHE A 63 7.02 8.24 13.95
N PHE A 64 7.32 7.84 12.72
CA PHE A 64 6.71 8.41 11.53
C PHE A 64 6.02 7.31 10.74
N ILE A 65 4.81 7.59 10.27
CA ILE A 65 4.05 6.71 9.40
C ILE A 65 3.64 7.52 8.17
N TYR A 66 3.92 6.97 7.00
CA TYR A 66 3.54 7.57 5.73
C TYR A 66 2.43 6.74 5.09
N PHE A 67 1.35 7.40 4.71
CA PHE A 67 0.17 6.78 4.12
C PHE A 67 -0.03 7.31 2.72
N ARG A 68 -0.50 6.44 1.84
CA ARG A 68 -0.93 6.80 0.50
C ARG A 68 -2.26 7.55 0.56
N LYS A 69 -2.33 8.64 -0.18
CA LYS A 69 -3.47 9.57 -0.21
C LYS A 69 -4.77 8.98 -0.73
N GLU A 70 -4.68 8.05 -1.69
CA GLU A 70 -5.86 7.50 -2.38
C GLU A 70 -6.64 6.51 -1.52
N ASP A 71 -5.95 5.68 -0.74
CA ASP A 71 -6.52 4.51 -0.06
C ASP A 71 -6.03 4.33 1.39
N LEU A 72 -5.32 5.32 1.94
CA LEU A 72 -4.71 5.30 3.27
C LEU A 72 -3.73 4.13 3.49
N ARG A 73 -3.29 3.45 2.43
CA ARG A 73 -2.34 2.34 2.57
C ARG A 73 -1.03 2.83 3.14
N ILE A 74 -0.52 2.16 4.17
CA ILE A 74 0.79 2.47 4.75
C ILE A 74 1.89 2.14 3.74
N LEU A 75 2.69 3.14 3.38
CA LEU A 75 3.85 2.99 2.49
C LEU A 75 5.16 2.91 3.27
N TYR A 76 5.20 3.47 4.48
CA TYR A 76 6.36 3.42 5.35
C TYR A 76 6.00 3.61 6.81
N ILE A 77 6.76 2.92 7.66
CA ILE A 77 6.77 3.03 9.12
C ILE A 77 8.23 3.16 9.54
N SER A 78 8.52 4.11 10.41
CA SER A 78 9.88 4.32 10.91
C SER A 78 10.41 3.12 11.70
N PRO A 79 11.72 2.80 11.62
CA PRO A 79 12.27 1.61 12.27
C PRO A 79 12.16 1.57 13.80
N ASN A 80 12.07 2.73 14.47
CA ASN A 80 11.87 2.81 15.92
C ASN A 80 10.41 2.59 16.36
N PHE A 81 9.45 2.46 15.44
CA PHE A 81 8.04 2.29 15.77
C PHE A 81 7.82 1.17 16.78
N GLN A 82 8.31 -0.04 16.48
CA GLN A 82 8.12 -1.19 17.35
C GLN A 82 8.79 -1.00 18.72
N HIS A 83 9.94 -0.34 18.77
CA HIS A 83 10.61 -0.05 20.03
C HIS A 83 9.82 0.97 20.88
N ILE A 84 9.15 1.93 20.24
CA ILE A 84 8.37 2.96 20.92
C ILE A 84 7.00 2.45 21.38
N THR A 85 6.30 1.71 20.52
CA THR A 85 4.90 1.32 20.71
C THR A 85 4.73 -0.12 21.21
N GLY A 86 5.75 -0.96 21.07
CA GLY A 86 5.65 -2.41 21.29
C GLY A 86 4.97 -3.17 20.14
N ILE A 87 4.38 -2.48 19.17
CA ILE A 87 3.62 -3.10 18.08
C ILE A 87 4.57 -3.46 16.93
N ALA A 88 4.50 -4.70 16.45
CA ALA A 88 5.23 -5.12 15.27
C ALA A 88 4.75 -4.34 14.03
N SER A 89 5.67 -3.67 13.32
CA SER A 89 5.34 -2.88 12.13
C SER A 89 4.63 -3.70 11.04
N LYS A 90 4.85 -5.02 10.98
CA LYS A 90 4.17 -5.91 10.02
C LYS A 90 2.65 -5.87 10.16
N LEU A 91 2.13 -5.85 11.39
CA LEU A 91 0.69 -5.84 11.67
C LEU A 91 0.03 -4.58 11.11
N MET A 92 0.73 -3.45 11.17
CA MET A 92 0.25 -2.17 10.64
C MET A 92 0.13 -2.16 9.12
N TYR A 93 1.02 -2.86 8.40
CA TYR A 93 0.92 -2.98 6.94
C TYR A 93 -0.25 -3.88 6.49
N GLU A 94 -0.66 -4.82 7.34
CA GLU A 94 -1.78 -5.73 7.10
C GLU A 94 -3.12 -5.08 7.45
N ASP A 95 -3.17 -4.34 8.56
CA ASP A 95 -4.37 -3.68 9.07
C ASP A 95 -4.06 -2.30 9.66
N ILE A 96 -4.54 -1.24 9.01
CA ILE A 96 -4.39 0.14 9.48
C ILE A 96 -5.25 0.43 10.71
N GLU A 97 -6.29 -0.36 11.00
CA GLU A 97 -7.12 -0.16 12.18
C GLU A 97 -6.36 -0.41 13.47
N VAL A 98 -5.24 -1.15 13.42
CA VAL A 98 -4.28 -1.29 14.53
C VAL A 98 -3.79 0.08 15.02
N LEU A 99 -3.72 1.09 14.14
CA LEU A 99 -3.38 2.46 14.55
C LEU A 99 -4.36 3.03 15.60
N ASN A 100 -5.61 2.56 15.61
CA ASN A 100 -6.61 3.04 16.56
C ASN A 100 -6.31 2.62 18.01
N THR A 101 -5.49 1.58 18.23
CA THR A 101 -5.07 1.17 19.58
C THR A 101 -4.09 2.17 20.20
N LEU A 102 -3.31 2.86 19.36
CA LEU A 102 -2.33 3.85 19.79
C LEU A 102 -2.96 5.16 20.27
N TYR A 103 -4.24 5.41 19.99
CA TYR A 103 -4.86 6.71 20.25
C TYR A 103 -6.00 6.63 21.26
N THR A 104 -6.26 7.75 21.93
CA THR A 104 -7.54 7.93 22.64
C THR A 104 -8.68 8.06 21.63
N HIS A 105 -9.90 7.79 22.07
CA HIS A 105 -11.10 7.95 21.23
C HIS A 105 -11.23 9.40 20.71
N THR A 106 -10.82 10.38 21.50
CA THR A 106 -10.80 11.81 21.12
C THR A 106 -9.77 12.10 20.03
N THR A 107 -8.53 11.59 20.18
CA THR A 107 -7.48 11.75 19.16
C THR A 107 -7.87 11.04 17.85
N ARG A 108 -8.45 9.84 17.92
CA ARG A 108 -8.97 9.12 16.75
C ARG A 108 -9.98 9.96 15.98
N ARG A 109 -10.98 10.52 16.67
CA ARG A 109 -12.01 11.36 16.04
C ARG A 109 -11.41 12.62 15.39
N ARG A 110 -10.39 13.21 16.02
CA ARG A 110 -9.67 14.37 15.47
C ARG A 110 -8.89 14.01 14.19
N ILE A 111 -8.18 12.89 14.20
CA ILE A 111 -7.44 12.40 13.01
C ILE A 111 -8.43 12.10 11.89
N GLN A 112 -9.52 11.40 12.17
CA GLN A 112 -10.53 11.10 11.16
C GLN A 112 -11.17 12.37 10.59
N GLY A 113 -11.47 13.36 11.43
CA GLY A 113 -11.94 14.68 10.97
C GLY A 113 -10.96 15.32 10.01
N LYS A 114 -9.67 15.39 10.37
CA LYS A 114 -8.62 15.94 9.50
C LYS A 114 -8.50 15.19 8.17
N ILE A 115 -8.61 13.87 8.18
CA ILE A 115 -8.57 13.05 6.95
C ILE A 115 -9.79 13.34 6.07
N ASN A 116 -10.97 13.49 6.68
CA ASN A 116 -12.21 13.77 5.96
C ASN A 116 -12.24 15.19 5.36
N ASP A 117 -11.66 16.16 6.08
CA ASP A 117 -11.61 17.57 5.68
C ASP A 117 -10.43 17.86 4.72
N TRP A 118 -9.57 16.88 4.47
CA TRP A 118 -8.40 17.05 3.61
C TRP A 118 -8.81 17.20 2.14
N ASP A 119 -8.49 18.35 1.57
CA ASP A 119 -8.79 18.73 0.18
C ASP A 119 -8.00 17.96 -0.88
N LYS A 120 -7.07 17.11 -0.44
CA LYS A 120 -6.22 16.30 -1.28
C LYS A 120 -5.46 17.14 -2.31
N ARG A 121 -5.01 18.35 -1.98
CA ARG A 121 -4.05 19.10 -2.81
C ARG A 121 -2.63 18.84 -2.35
N ASP A 122 -2.35 19.14 -1.08
CA ASP A 122 -1.02 18.99 -0.48
C ASP A 122 -0.91 17.77 0.45
N SER A 123 0.26 17.52 1.06
CA SER A 123 0.45 16.49 2.09
C SER A 123 -0.33 16.84 3.36
N LEU A 124 -0.98 15.84 3.97
CA LEU A 124 -1.59 16.00 5.29
C LEU A 124 -0.61 15.56 6.36
N GLU A 125 -0.10 16.53 7.13
CA GLU A 125 0.81 16.29 8.24
C GLU A 125 0.10 16.57 9.58
N PHE A 126 0.27 15.66 10.53
CA PHE A 126 -0.24 15.86 11.89
C PHE A 126 0.64 15.16 12.91
N GLU A 127 0.84 15.85 14.03
CA GLU A 127 1.50 15.34 15.22
C GLU A 127 0.44 15.06 16.29
N CYS A 128 0.57 13.93 16.98
CA CYS A 128 -0.34 13.54 18.04
C CYS A 128 0.33 12.63 19.06
N ASP A 129 -0.05 12.81 20.32
CA ASP A 129 0.36 11.91 21.39
C ASP A 129 -0.26 10.53 21.21
N TYR A 130 0.54 9.50 21.49
CA TYR A 130 0.11 8.12 21.54
C TYR A 130 -0.04 7.65 22.99
N LYS A 131 -0.96 6.70 23.22
CA LYS A 131 -1.01 5.94 24.45
C LYS A 131 0.20 5.02 24.48
N LYS A 132 1.11 5.24 25.43
CA LYS A 132 2.14 4.26 25.73
C LYS A 132 1.48 3.15 26.56
N GLU A 133 1.09 2.05 25.93
CA GLU A 133 0.76 0.86 26.72
C GLU A 133 2.03 0.40 27.41
N ALA A 134 1.99 0.36 28.75
CA ALA A 134 3.06 -0.20 29.55
C ALA A 134 3.07 -1.71 29.31
N VAL A 135 3.82 -2.16 28.31
CA VAL A 135 4.16 -3.58 28.18
C VAL A 135 5.13 -3.89 29.32
N ILE A 136 4.60 -4.43 30.41
CA ILE A 136 5.37 -5.08 31.46
C ILE A 136 5.93 -6.37 30.83
N TYR A 137 7.26 -6.52 30.95
CA TYR A 137 8.05 -7.65 30.46
C TYR A 137 7.51 -9.02 30.88
#